data_AF-X0XJ42-F1
#
_entry.id   AF-X0XJ42-F1
#
_cell.length_a   1.000
_cell.length_b   1.000
_cell.length_c   1.000
_cell.angle_alpha   90.00
_cell.angle_beta   90.00
_cell.angle_gamma   90.00
#
_symmetry.space_group_name_H-M   'P 1'
#
loop_
_entity.id
_entity.type
_entity.pdbx_description
1 polymer ?
#
loop_
_entity_poly.entity_id
_entity_poly.type
_entity_poly.pdbx_seq_one_letter_code
_entity_poly.pdbx_strand_id
1 'polypeptide(L)'
;QTSSDYVQAQALQQNGIVPNWMGMTWIMSNRLYTNAPVPAITEQSCLFMTRRALGFHIPEDITTFVERDPSVQYAWRPYCQFTAGAVRVEDEHLVWGKFLDASVPAP
;
A
#
# COMPACT_ATOMS: atom_id res chain seq x y z
N GLN A 1 23.73 -19.42 8.44
CA GLN A 1 22.69 -18.47 8.89
C GLN A 1 23.00 -18.14 10.34
N THR A 2 23.47 -16.93 10.61
CA THR A 2 23.75 -16.46 11.97
C THR A 2 22.43 -16.04 12.63
N SER A 3 22.32 -16.27 13.94
CA SER A 3 21.11 -16.11 14.77
C SER A 3 20.44 -14.73 14.69
N SER A 4 21.14 -13.70 14.20
CA SER A 4 20.62 -12.35 13.90
C SER A 4 19.55 -12.36 12.81
N ASP A 5 19.77 -13.10 11.71
CA ASP A 5 18.83 -13.15 10.58
C ASP A 5 17.52 -13.86 10.96
N TYR A 6 17.59 -14.83 11.88
CA TYR A 6 16.42 -15.58 12.33
C TYR A 6 15.44 -14.72 13.14
N VAL A 7 15.96 -13.81 13.98
CA VAL A 7 15.12 -12.90 14.79
C VAL A 7 14.43 -11.84 13.91
N GLN A 8 15.10 -11.36 12.86
CA GLN A 8 14.50 -10.41 11.92
C GLN A 8 13.53 -11.09 10.94
N ALA A 9 13.80 -12.33 10.52
CA ALA A 9 12.86 -13.13 9.74
C ALA A 9 11.60 -13.50 10.55
N GLN A 10 11.71 -13.69 11.88
CA GLN A 10 10.54 -13.88 12.75
C GLN A 10 9.61 -12.66 12.78
N ALA A 11 10.15 -11.43 12.77
CA ALA A 11 9.33 -10.22 12.75
C ALA A 11 8.47 -10.14 11.47
N LEU A 12 9.03 -10.55 10.33
CA LEU A 12 8.29 -10.69 9.07
C LEU A 12 7.21 -11.79 9.15
N GLN A 13 7.53 -12.95 9.76
CA GLN A 13 6.58 -14.06 9.91
C GLN A 13 5.41 -13.75 10.86
N GLN A 14 5.62 -12.91 11.87
CA GLN A 14 4.62 -12.67 12.91
C GLN A 14 3.68 -11.49 12.58
N ASN A 15 4.20 -10.43 11.96
CA ASN A 15 3.46 -9.18 11.74
C ASN A 15 3.32 -8.79 10.25
N GLY A 16 3.95 -9.53 9.33
CA GLY A 16 3.97 -9.20 7.90
C GLY A 16 4.67 -7.88 7.55
N ILE A 17 5.31 -7.23 8.52
CA ILE A 17 5.97 -5.93 8.43
C ILE A 17 7.28 -6.03 9.23
N VAL A 18 8.35 -5.42 8.72
CA VAL A 18 9.63 -5.29 9.43
C VAL A 18 9.80 -3.86 9.94
N PRO A 19 9.53 -3.58 11.22
CA PRO A 19 9.64 -2.24 11.78
C PRO A 19 11.09 -1.86 12.07
N ASN A 20 11.42 -0.58 11.87
CA ASN A 20 12.69 0.05 12.28
C ASN A 20 13.96 -0.65 11.78
N TRP A 21 13.92 -1.24 10.58
CA TRP A 21 15.11 -1.78 9.93
C TRP A 21 15.71 -0.74 8.99
N MET A 22 16.98 -0.40 9.19
CA MET A 22 17.67 0.70 8.51
C MET A 22 16.97 2.07 8.67
N GLY A 23 16.30 2.30 9.81
CA GLY A 23 15.57 3.55 10.08
C GLY A 23 14.24 3.69 9.32
N MET A 24 13.78 2.62 8.66
CA MET A 24 12.53 2.57 7.91
C MET A 24 11.63 1.42 8.41
N THR A 25 10.33 1.56 8.18
CA THR A 25 9.36 0.49 8.38
C THR A 25 9.05 -0.12 7.03
N TRP A 26 9.37 -1.40 6.86
CA TRP A 26 9.21 -2.10 5.59
C TRP A 26 7.87 -2.79 5.55
N ILE A 27 7.05 -2.43 4.56
CA ILE A 27 5.70 -2.93 4.36
C ILE A 27 5.65 -3.59 2.98
N MET A 28 5.35 -4.88 2.94
CA MET A 28 5.10 -5.59 1.68
C MET A 28 3.69 -5.25 1.20
N SER A 29 3.59 -4.58 0.05
CA SER A 29 2.32 -4.16 -0.53
C SER A 29 2.09 -4.80 -1.89
N ASN A 30 0.99 -5.54 -2.01
CA ASN A 30 0.48 -6.05 -3.28
C ASN A 30 -0.26 -4.98 -4.10
N ARG A 31 -0.23 -3.71 -3.69
CA ARG A 31 -0.94 -2.61 -4.38
C ARG A 31 0.00 -1.58 -5.00
N LEU A 32 1.31 -1.70 -4.78
CA LEU A 32 2.32 -0.85 -5.41
C LEU A 32 2.57 -1.28 -6.87
N TYR A 33 1.49 -1.46 -7.63
CA TYR A 33 1.53 -1.72 -9.06
C TYR A 33 1.23 -0.41 -9.78
N THR A 34 2.27 0.37 -10.03
CA THR A 34 2.17 1.60 -10.82
C THR A 34 2.16 1.24 -12.31
N ASN A 35 0.98 1.20 -12.93
CA ASN A 35 0.75 1.33 -14.38
C ASN A 35 1.56 0.42 -15.32
N ALA A 36 1.84 -0.82 -14.94
CA ALA A 36 2.16 -1.89 -15.88
C ALA A 36 1.48 -3.19 -15.42
N PRO A 37 0.94 -4.02 -16.34
CA PRO A 37 0.51 -5.35 -15.99
C PRO A 37 1.77 -6.12 -15.61
N VAL A 38 1.95 -6.34 -14.31
CA VAL A 38 3.10 -7.04 -13.72
C VAL A 38 4.40 -6.19 -13.80
N PRO A 39 5.16 -6.02 -12.69
CA PRO A 39 6.60 -5.78 -12.81
C PRO A 39 7.15 -6.84 -13.79
N ALA A 40 8.16 -6.54 -14.60
CA ALA A 40 8.87 -7.63 -15.26
C ALA A 40 9.21 -8.65 -14.16
N ILE A 41 9.06 -9.95 -14.45
CA ILE A 41 9.13 -11.01 -13.42
C ILE A 41 10.42 -10.90 -12.57
N THR A 42 11.47 -10.31 -13.15
CA THR A 42 12.78 -10.06 -12.56
C THR A 42 12.95 -8.65 -11.97
N GLU A 43 11.89 -7.92 -11.64
CA GLU A 43 11.98 -6.55 -11.11
C GLU A 43 11.08 -6.33 -9.89
N GLN A 44 11.64 -5.65 -8.88
CA GLN A 44 10.91 -5.18 -7.70
C GLN A 44 10.95 -3.65 -7.62
N SER A 45 9.79 -3.07 -7.31
CA SER A 45 9.67 -1.63 -7.06
C SER A 45 9.52 -1.38 -5.57
N CYS A 46 10.35 -0.47 -5.03
CA CYS A 46 10.20 0.01 -3.66
C CYS A 46 9.99 1.52 -3.66
N LEU A 47 8.98 1.96 -2.91
CA LEU A 47 8.71 3.36 -2.66
C LEU A 47 9.23 3.73 -1.27
N PHE A 48 10.23 4.59 -1.23
CA PHE A 48 10.78 5.15 -0.01
C PHE A 48 10.15 6.51 0.22
N MET A 49 9.48 6.68 1.36
CA MET A 49 8.88 7.96 1.70
C MET A 49 8.91 8.25 3.20
N THR A 50 9.01 9.54 3.55
CA THR A 50 8.77 10.00 4.92
C THR A 50 7.31 10.44 5.10
N ARG A 51 6.87 10.64 6.35
CA ARG A 51 5.52 11.14 6.65
C ARG A 51 5.19 12.51 6.05
N ARG A 52 6.21 13.26 5.61
CA ARG A 52 6.04 14.61 5.02
C ARG A 52 5.83 14.58 3.50
N ALA A 53 6.14 13.46 2.85
CA ALA A 53 6.10 13.35 1.39
C ALA A 53 4.68 13.52 0.80
N LEU A 54 3.66 13.02 1.51
CA LEU A 54 2.28 12.97 1.02
C LEU A 54 1.35 13.75 1.95
N GLY A 55 0.51 14.58 1.35
CA GLY A 55 -0.62 15.23 1.99
C GLY A 55 -1.89 14.46 1.66
N PHE A 56 -2.64 14.07 2.68
CA PHE A 56 -3.93 13.41 2.54
C PHE A 56 -5.04 14.34 3.02
N HIS A 57 -6.08 14.52 2.20
CA HIS A 57 -7.22 15.36 2.50
C HIS A 57 -8.52 14.59 2.35
N ILE A 58 -9.37 14.66 3.37
CA ILE A 58 -10.68 14.02 3.42
C ILE A 58 -11.74 15.15 3.45
N PRO A 59 -12.27 15.57 2.29
CA PRO A 59 -13.38 16.52 2.23
C PRO A 59 -14.69 15.94 2.77
N GLU A 60 -14.96 14.64 2.61
CA GLU A 60 -16.11 13.97 3.20
C GLU A 60 -15.69 12.60 3.74
N ASP A 61 -15.93 12.39 5.05
CA ASP A 61 -15.67 11.11 5.70
C ASP A 61 -16.71 10.05 5.27
N ILE A 62 -16.55 8.82 5.72
CA ILE A 62 -17.41 7.70 5.33
C ILE A 62 -18.85 7.98 5.81
N THR A 63 -19.76 8.15 4.86
CA THR A 63 -21.19 8.27 5.13
C THR A 63 -21.92 7.08 4.53
N THR A 64 -22.81 6.47 5.33
CA THR A 64 -23.57 5.29 4.94
C THR A 64 -25.05 5.53 5.09
N PHE A 65 -25.81 5.07 4.11
CA PHE A 65 -27.26 5.21 4.05
C PHE A 65 -27.85 3.84 3.78
N VAL A 66 -28.92 3.52 4.49
CA VAL A 66 -29.66 2.28 4.27
C VAL A 66 -31.11 2.66 4.08
N GLU A 67 -31.53 2.62 2.83
CA GLU A 67 -32.86 3.05 2.43
C GLU A 67 -33.60 1.92 1.72
N ARG A 68 -34.92 1.97 1.80
CA ARG A 68 -35.81 1.02 1.14
C ARG A 68 -36.42 1.70 -0.08
N ASP A 69 -36.03 1.27 -1.27
CA ASP A 69 -36.49 1.91 -2.51
C ASP A 69 -37.89 1.39 -2.89
N PRO A 70 -38.95 2.23 -2.83
CA PRO A 70 -40.30 1.80 -3.17
C PRO A 70 -40.50 1.50 -4.66
N SER A 71 -39.58 1.94 -5.53
CA SER A 71 -39.67 1.70 -6.99
C SER A 71 -39.19 0.30 -7.41
N VAL A 72 -38.36 -0.37 -6.61
CA VAL A 72 -37.83 -1.70 -6.92
C VAL A 72 -38.13 -2.66 -5.77
N GLN A 73 -39.40 -3.08 -5.71
CA GLN A 73 -39.90 -4.11 -4.80
C GLN A 73 -39.58 -3.88 -3.32
N TYR A 74 -39.32 -2.63 -2.92
CA TYR A 74 -38.91 -2.28 -1.57
C TYR A 74 -37.65 -3.04 -1.10
N ALA A 75 -36.69 -3.26 -2.00
CA ALA A 75 -35.40 -3.81 -1.67
C ALA A 75 -34.57 -2.84 -0.81
N TRP A 76 -33.81 -3.37 0.15
CA TRP A 76 -32.85 -2.60 0.93
C TRP A 76 -31.63 -2.27 0.08
N ARG A 77 -31.27 -1.00 0.02
CA ARG A 77 -30.12 -0.50 -0.72
C ARG A 77 -29.13 0.15 0.23
N PRO A 78 -28.07 -0.56 0.64
CA PRO A 78 -26.97 0.05 1.35
C PRO A 78 -26.15 0.89 0.36
N TYR A 79 -25.98 2.16 0.68
CA TYR A 79 -25.08 3.08 -0.02
C TYR A 79 -23.97 3.51 0.94
N CYS A 80 -22.76 3.62 0.42
CA CYS A 80 -21.60 4.12 1.14
C CYS A 80 -20.85 5.06 0.21
N GLN A 81 -20.56 6.27 0.68
CA GLN A 81 -19.69 7.21 0.00
C GLN A 81 -18.53 7.61 0.88
N PHE A 82 -17.40 7.85 0.23
CA PHE A 82 -16.16 8.32 0.83
C PHE A 82 -15.43 9.15 -0.21
N THR A 83 -15.11 10.39 0.13
CA THR A 83 -14.41 11.29 -0.79
C THR A 83 -13.10 11.71 -0.17
N ALA A 84 -11.99 11.30 -0.78
CA ALA A 84 -10.64 11.64 -0.34
C ALA A 84 -9.71 11.91 -1.53
N GLY A 85 -8.69 12.73 -1.28
CA GLY A 85 -7.64 13.05 -2.23
C GLY A 85 -6.26 13.00 -1.57
N ALA A 86 -5.24 12.69 -2.36
CA ALA A 86 -3.85 12.71 -1.92
C ALA A 86 -2.99 13.48 -2.93
N VAL A 87 -2.01 14.23 -2.44
CA VAL A 87 -1.06 15.01 -3.25
C VAL A 87 0.35 14.83 -2.72
N ARG A 88 1.35 14.92 -3.62
CA ARG A 88 2.75 15.00 -3.24
C ARG A 88 3.05 16.43 -2.78
N VAL A 89 3.50 16.57 -1.53
CA VAL A 89 3.72 17.88 -0.88
C VAL A 89 5.19 18.27 -0.95
N GLU A 90 6.08 17.33 -0.63
CA GLU A 90 7.53 17.50 -0.68
C GLU A 90 8.13 16.32 -1.45
N ASP A 91 8.50 16.56 -2.71
CA ASP A 91 8.97 15.51 -3.62
C ASP A 91 10.34 14.97 -3.21
N GLU A 92 11.15 15.75 -2.50
CA GLU A 92 12.47 15.37 -2.00
C GLU A 92 12.40 14.22 -0.99
N HIS A 93 11.24 14.08 -0.33
CA HIS A 93 10.99 13.04 0.66
C HIS A 93 10.40 11.77 0.06
N LEU A 94 10.26 11.67 -1.26
CA LEU A 94 9.75 10.50 -1.97
C LEU A 94 10.74 10.04 -3.04
N VAL A 95 11.19 8.78 -2.92
CA VAL A 95 12.12 8.17 -3.88
C VAL A 95 11.57 6.83 -4.32
N TRP A 96 11.58 6.59 -5.63
CA TRP A 96 11.23 5.31 -6.21
C TRP A 96 12.50 4.58 -6.65
N GLY A 97 12.80 3.47 -5.98
CA GLY A 97 13.84 2.53 -6.40
C GLY A 97 13.26 1.40 -7.24
N LYS A 98 13.88 1.14 -8.39
CA LYS A 98 13.65 -0.08 -9.18
C LYS A 98 14.85 -0.99 -9.00
N PHE A 99 14.59 -2.22 -8.58
CA PHE A 99 15.63 -3.20 -8.24
C PHE A 99 15.44 -4.46 -9.08
N LEU A 100 16.55 -5.05 -9.49
CA LEU A 100 16.55 -6.37 -10.12
C LEU A 100 16.20 -7.43 -9.07
N ASP A 101 15.18 -8.22 -9.34
CA ASP A 101 14.86 -9.44 -8.62
C ASP A 101 15.51 -10.64 -9.31
N ALA A 102 16.70 -11.00 -8.82
CA ALA A 102 17.44 -12.15 -9.31
C ALA A 102 16.88 -13.50 -8.79
N SER A 103 15.87 -13.48 -7.89
CA SER A 103 15.25 -14.70 -7.39
C SER A 103 14.31 -15.35 -8.40
N VAL A 104 13.89 -14.60 -9.42
CA VAL A 104 13.08 -15.13 -10.52
C VAL A 104 13.92 -15.25 -11.79
N PRO A 105 13.89 -16.40 -12.50
CA PRO A 105 14.61 -16.56 -13.74
C PRO A 105 14.12 -15.54 -14.78
N ALA A 106 15.06 -14.95 -15.52
CA ALA A 106 14.72 -14.18 -16.71
C ALA A 106 13.99 -15.09 -17.72
N PRO A 107 12.98 -14.57 -18.44
CA PRO A 107 12.31 -15.32 -19.50
C PRO A 107 13.27 -15.67 -20.65
#